data_AF-A0A7C2DQY2-F1
#
_entry.id   AF-A0A7C2DQY2-F1
#
_cell.length_a   1.000
_cell.length_b   1.000
_cell.length_c   1.000
_cell.angle_alpha   90.00
_cell.angle_beta   90.00
_cell.angle_gamma   90.00
#
_symmetry.space_group_name_H-M   'P 1'
#
loop_
_entity.id
_entity.type
_entity.pdbx_description
1 polymer ?
#
loop_
_entity_poly.entity_id
_entity_poly.type
_entity_poly.pdbx_seq_one_letter_code
_entity_poly.pdbx_strand_id
1 'polypeptide(L)'
;MRACPVCASEMSPRFGSECEPPIAWSCPECGLFQLESGGRPFSPEDEAAIAALGAATAAPGRRLAARSARAASQARQLLETFPADVPVDVEGLAERLGYPVRWRVLPPRQRGGIEGAPEYPLLVLNRDYPFRSDAERRWAVAEELAHAVLGHTTLVASDAPAQPPGMVEPARAIQEREARAFAAELLMPAGAVRRAFEREQAIILRAVGAEERTQAVRIVIGDLARQFHVSQQAMRIRLAELELLP
;
A
#
# COMPACT_ATOMS: atom_id res chain seq x y z
N MET A 1 35.78 -1.97 -18.06
CA MET A 1 34.44 -1.58 -18.56
C MET A 1 33.58 -2.84 -18.61
N ARG A 2 32.34 -2.80 -18.13
CA ARG A 2 31.42 -3.95 -18.05
C ARG A 2 30.09 -3.54 -18.69
N ALA A 3 29.60 -4.33 -19.65
CA ALA A 3 28.30 -4.06 -20.27
C ALA A 3 27.16 -4.62 -19.41
N CYS A 4 26.04 -3.90 -19.34
CA CYS A 4 24.84 -4.35 -18.65
C CYS A 4 24.18 -5.53 -19.40
N PRO A 5 23.90 -6.67 -18.75
CA PRO A 5 23.24 -7.80 -19.41
C PRO A 5 21.77 -7.54 -19.80
N VAL A 6 21.17 -6.43 -19.33
CA VAL A 6 19.77 -6.07 -19.60
C VAL A 6 19.66 -5.07 -20.77
N CYS A 7 20.55 -4.07 -20.85
CA CYS A 7 20.43 -2.98 -21.83
C CYS A 7 21.72 -2.66 -22.60
N ALA A 8 22.77 -3.49 -22.47
CA ALA A 8 24.11 -3.32 -23.07
C ALA A 8 24.90 -2.05 -22.69
N SER A 9 24.26 -1.04 -22.08
CA SER A 9 24.92 0.17 -21.56
C SER A 9 26.07 -0.13 -20.60
N GLU A 10 27.07 0.75 -20.55
CA GLU A 10 28.19 0.60 -19.63
C GLU A 10 27.74 0.69 -18.15
N MET A 11 28.28 -0.19 -17.31
CA MET A 11 28.02 -0.22 -15.87
C MET A 11 29.11 0.53 -15.10
N SER A 12 28.70 1.33 -14.12
CA SER A 12 29.60 2.01 -13.19
C SER A 12 30.00 1.08 -12.03
N PRO A 13 31.29 0.98 -11.67
CA PRO A 13 31.75 0.23 -10.50
C PRO A 13 31.32 0.92 -9.17
N ARG A 14 31.23 0.14 -8.08
CA ARG A 14 30.70 0.58 -6.77
C ARG A 14 31.56 0.07 -5.60
N PHE A 15 32.73 0.67 -5.46
CA PHE A 15 33.77 0.33 -4.49
C PHE A 15 33.30 0.40 -3.03
N GLY A 16 33.79 -0.53 -2.21
CA GLY A 16 33.75 -0.43 -0.75
C GLY A 16 34.90 0.43 -0.19
N SER A 17 36.00 0.52 -0.94
CA SER A 17 37.19 1.33 -0.67
C SER A 17 37.86 1.68 -2.00
N GLU A 18 38.35 2.91 -2.17
CA GLU A 18 38.98 3.38 -3.41
C GLU A 18 40.28 2.64 -3.77
N CYS A 19 40.85 1.91 -2.81
CA CYS A 19 42.07 1.10 -2.97
C CYS A 19 41.78 -0.38 -3.29
N GLU A 20 40.51 -0.79 -3.41
CA GLU A 20 40.09 -2.18 -3.58
C GLU A 20 39.41 -2.44 -4.94
N PRO A 21 39.32 -3.70 -5.40
CA PRO A 21 38.50 -4.05 -6.57
C PRO A 21 37.02 -3.64 -6.41
N PRO A 22 36.26 -3.43 -7.51
CA PRO A 22 34.94 -2.80 -7.51
C PRO A 22 33.86 -3.30 -6.55
N ILE A 23 33.89 -4.55 -6.08
CA ILE A 23 32.89 -5.27 -5.24
C ILE A 23 31.44 -5.35 -5.78
N ALA A 24 30.96 -4.36 -6.51
CA ALA A 24 29.66 -4.30 -7.16
C ALA A 24 29.68 -3.38 -8.39
N TRP A 25 28.64 -3.50 -9.21
CA TRP A 25 28.46 -2.80 -10.48
C TRP A 25 27.00 -2.35 -10.59
N SER A 26 26.76 -1.09 -10.99
CA SER A 26 25.42 -0.54 -11.21
C SER A 26 25.26 0.00 -12.63
N CYS A 27 24.17 -0.33 -13.32
CA CYS A 27 23.83 0.30 -14.59
C CYS A 27 23.04 1.61 -14.34
N PRO A 28 23.49 2.76 -14.88
CA PRO A 28 22.78 4.04 -14.69
C PRO A 28 21.46 4.10 -15.47
N GLU A 29 21.36 3.42 -16.61
CA GLU A 29 20.18 3.47 -17.51
C GLU A 29 18.99 2.66 -17.00
N CYS A 30 19.22 1.41 -16.55
CA CYS A 30 18.15 0.51 -16.12
C CYS A 30 18.11 0.22 -14.61
N GLY A 31 19.04 0.78 -13.83
CA GLY A 31 19.10 0.59 -12.38
C GLY A 31 19.56 -0.80 -11.91
N LEU A 32 19.97 -1.70 -12.81
CA LEU A 32 20.49 -3.02 -12.46
C LEU A 32 21.69 -2.92 -11.51
N PHE A 33 21.66 -3.63 -10.40
CA PHE A 33 22.76 -3.75 -9.44
C PHE A 33 23.27 -5.20 -9.38
N GLN A 34 24.58 -5.41 -9.51
CA GLN A 34 25.21 -6.73 -9.56
C GLN A 34 26.48 -6.75 -8.71
N LEU A 35 26.58 -7.68 -7.76
CA LEU A 35 27.83 -7.90 -7.00
C LEU A 35 28.93 -8.48 -7.91
N GLU A 36 30.18 -8.10 -7.66
CA GLU A 36 31.33 -8.47 -8.49
C GLU A 36 31.73 -9.94 -8.29
N SER A 37 31.85 -10.35 -7.02
CA SER A 37 31.67 -11.76 -6.70
C SER A 37 30.19 -12.08 -6.88
N GLY A 38 29.87 -12.93 -7.86
CA GLY A 38 28.69 -13.78 -7.75
C GLY A 38 28.91 -14.62 -6.50
N GLY A 39 28.33 -14.16 -5.39
CA GLY A 39 28.81 -14.48 -4.04
C GLY A 39 29.02 -15.97 -3.84
N ARG A 40 30.03 -16.34 -3.02
CA ARG A 40 30.26 -17.75 -2.66
C ARG A 40 28.90 -18.37 -2.33
N PRO A 41 28.55 -19.56 -2.87
CA PRO A 41 27.35 -20.26 -2.44
C PRO A 41 27.33 -20.26 -0.91
N PHE A 42 26.19 -19.91 -0.32
CA PHE A 42 26.07 -19.91 1.13
C PHE A 42 26.52 -21.29 1.64
N SER A 43 27.45 -21.30 2.60
CA SER A 43 27.78 -22.55 3.26
C SER A 43 26.53 -23.11 3.95
N PRO A 44 26.43 -24.41 4.24
CA PRO A 44 25.29 -24.94 5.00
C PRO A 44 25.09 -24.24 6.36
N GLU A 45 26.15 -23.67 6.93
CA GLU A 45 26.10 -22.82 8.13
C GLU A 45 25.54 -21.41 7.83
N ASP A 46 25.95 -20.78 6.73
CA ASP A 46 25.35 -19.51 6.27
C ASP A 46 23.85 -19.70 5.92
N GLU A 47 23.48 -20.79 5.24
CA GLU A 47 22.09 -21.14 4.92
C GLU A 47 21.27 -21.41 6.18
N ALA A 48 21.82 -22.15 7.15
CA ALA A 48 21.17 -22.38 8.44
C ALA A 48 21.01 -21.09 9.24
N ALA A 49 22.00 -20.19 9.22
CA ALA A 49 21.92 -18.88 9.85
C ALA A 49 20.86 -17.98 9.18
N ILE A 50 20.79 -17.95 7.84
CA ILE A 50 19.78 -17.23 7.07
C ILE A 50 18.38 -17.82 7.34
N ALA A 51 18.24 -19.14 7.38
CA ALA A 51 16.99 -19.81 7.72
C ALA A 51 16.56 -19.52 9.17
N ALA A 52 17.49 -19.48 10.13
CA ALA A 52 17.21 -19.08 11.51
C ALA A 52 16.77 -17.61 11.62
N LEU A 53 17.39 -16.70 10.86
CA LEU A 53 16.95 -15.31 10.73
C LEU A 53 15.54 -15.22 10.10
N GLY A 54 15.25 -16.04 9.09
CA GLY A 54 13.92 -16.17 8.48
C GLY A 54 12.86 -16.66 9.47
N ALA A 55 13.18 -17.67 10.29
CA ALA A 55 12.30 -18.19 11.32
C ALA A 55 12.04 -17.15 12.44
N ALA A 56 13.07 -16.42 12.85
CA ALA A 56 12.95 -15.34 13.85
C ALA A 56 12.12 -14.14 13.33
N THR A 57 12.22 -13.81 12.05
CA THR A 57 11.45 -12.72 11.41
C THR A 57 10.01 -13.09 11.01
N ALA A 58 9.70 -14.38 10.90
CA ALA A 58 8.34 -14.85 10.61
C ALA A 58 7.30 -14.51 11.70
N ALA A 59 7.72 -14.47 12.98
CA ALA A 59 6.82 -14.13 14.09
C ALA A 59 6.35 -12.66 14.07
N PRO A 60 7.24 -11.65 13.89
CA PRO A 60 6.83 -10.28 13.54
C PRO A 60 5.91 -10.22 12.32
N GLY A 61 6.27 -10.87 11.21
CA GLY A 61 5.46 -10.86 9.97
C GLY A 61 4.03 -11.36 10.17
N ARG A 62 3.85 -12.48 10.88
CA ARG A 62 2.53 -13.03 11.23
C ARG A 62 1.70 -12.07 12.09
N ARG A 63 2.30 -11.37 13.06
CA ARG A 63 1.61 -10.36 13.88
C ARG A 63 1.15 -9.17 13.05
N LEU A 64 1.96 -8.71 12.09
CA LEU A 64 1.60 -7.62 11.18
C LEU A 64 0.47 -7.99 10.21
N ALA A 65 0.49 -9.22 9.69
CA ALA A 65 -0.60 -9.74 8.87
C ALA A 65 -1.92 -9.83 9.66
N ALA A 66 -1.89 -10.36 10.89
CA ALA A 66 -3.07 -10.44 11.75
C ALA A 66 -3.64 -9.06 12.11
N ARG A 67 -2.78 -8.06 12.35
CA ARG A 67 -3.15 -6.65 12.56
C ARG A 67 -3.87 -6.06 11.34
N SER A 68 -3.27 -6.23 10.16
CA SER A 68 -3.86 -5.78 8.88
C SER A 68 -5.22 -6.45 8.60
N ALA A 69 -5.34 -7.75 8.87
CA ALA A 69 -6.59 -8.49 8.73
C ALA A 69 -7.67 -8.03 9.73
N ARG A 70 -7.30 -7.65 10.96
CA ARG A 70 -8.22 -7.05 11.94
C ARG A 70 -8.75 -5.69 11.45
N ALA A 71 -7.88 -4.85 10.91
CA ALA A 71 -8.27 -3.55 10.36
C ALA A 71 -9.25 -3.69 9.19
N ALA A 72 -8.98 -4.61 8.26
CA ALA A 72 -9.93 -4.97 7.20
C ALA A 72 -11.26 -5.51 7.77
N SER A 73 -11.23 -6.37 8.80
CA SER A 73 -12.45 -6.87 9.46
C SER A 73 -13.32 -5.74 10.03
N GLN A 74 -12.73 -4.68 10.58
CA GLN A 74 -13.49 -3.52 11.08
C GLN A 74 -14.12 -2.69 9.95
N ALA A 75 -13.43 -2.48 8.83
CA ALA A 75 -14.03 -1.88 7.65
C ALA A 75 -15.23 -2.70 7.14
N ARG A 76 -15.15 -4.03 7.19
CA ARG A 76 -16.25 -4.93 6.83
C ARG A 76 -17.44 -4.83 7.79
N GLN A 77 -17.20 -4.83 9.11
CA GLN A 77 -18.24 -4.63 10.12
C GLN A 77 -18.95 -3.28 9.99
N LEU A 78 -18.22 -2.23 9.60
CA LEU A 78 -18.83 -0.94 9.27
C LEU A 78 -19.73 -1.01 8.03
N LEU A 79 -19.34 -1.72 6.98
CA LEU A 79 -20.17 -1.90 5.77
C LEU A 79 -21.35 -2.85 5.99
N GLU A 80 -21.26 -3.78 6.94
CA GLU A 80 -22.39 -4.60 7.39
C GLU A 80 -23.40 -3.77 8.21
N THR A 81 -22.92 -2.82 9.01
CA THR A 81 -23.75 -1.93 9.85
C THR A 81 -24.34 -0.76 9.05
N PHE A 82 -23.58 -0.24 8.09
CA PHE A 82 -23.93 0.85 7.19
C PHE A 82 -23.77 0.38 5.73
N PRO A 83 -24.72 -0.42 5.21
CA PRO A 83 -24.69 -0.88 3.82
C PRO A 83 -24.48 0.27 2.84
N ALA A 84 -23.52 0.11 1.94
CA ALA A 84 -23.17 1.08 0.92
C ALA A 84 -23.04 0.38 -0.44
N ASP A 85 -23.52 1.04 -1.48
CA ASP A 85 -23.31 0.62 -2.87
C ASP A 85 -21.84 0.73 -3.27
N VAL A 86 -21.48 0.09 -4.39
CA VAL A 86 -20.20 0.28 -5.06
C VAL A 86 -20.42 1.23 -6.24
N PRO A 87 -19.69 2.36 -6.36
CA PRO A 87 -18.60 2.80 -5.49
C PRO A 87 -19.06 3.35 -4.13
N VAL A 88 -18.34 3.00 -3.06
CA VAL A 88 -18.69 3.46 -1.70
C VAL A 88 -18.55 4.98 -1.59
N ASP A 89 -19.58 5.64 -1.06
CA ASP A 89 -19.53 7.05 -0.65
C ASP A 89 -18.81 7.15 0.71
N VAL A 90 -17.49 7.36 0.65
CA VAL A 90 -16.63 7.42 1.84
C VAL A 90 -16.83 8.73 2.60
N GLU A 91 -17.07 9.84 1.92
CA GLU A 91 -17.27 11.15 2.56
C GLU A 91 -18.59 11.16 3.34
N GLY A 92 -19.70 10.72 2.72
CA GLY A 92 -20.98 10.58 3.41
C GLY A 92 -21.01 9.46 4.46
N LEU A 93 -20.21 8.39 4.31
CA LEU A 93 -20.04 7.40 5.38
C LEU A 93 -19.28 8.00 6.58
N ALA A 94 -18.21 8.76 6.34
CA ALA A 94 -17.46 9.43 7.41
C ALA A 94 -18.34 10.41 8.18
N GLU A 95 -19.17 11.21 7.49
CA GLU A 95 -20.15 12.09 8.14
C GLU A 95 -21.18 11.31 8.99
N ARG A 96 -21.73 10.20 8.49
CA ARG A 96 -22.64 9.33 9.27
C ARG A 96 -21.98 8.72 10.51
N LEU A 97 -20.67 8.49 10.48
CA LEU A 97 -19.89 7.95 11.60
C LEU A 97 -19.42 9.03 12.59
N GLY A 98 -19.75 10.31 12.37
CA GLY A 98 -19.34 11.41 13.24
C GLY A 98 -17.95 11.97 12.96
N TYR A 99 -17.36 11.65 11.80
CA TYR A 99 -16.05 12.12 11.35
C TYR A 99 -16.17 13.04 10.12
N PRO A 100 -16.71 14.27 10.26
CA PRO A 100 -16.94 15.13 9.10
C PRO A 100 -15.66 15.51 8.35
N VAL A 101 -15.70 15.44 7.02
CA VAL A 101 -14.58 15.78 6.14
C VAL A 101 -14.54 17.28 5.88
N ARG A 102 -13.38 17.92 6.07
CA ARG A 102 -13.20 19.37 5.81
C ARG A 102 -11.91 19.66 5.06
N TRP A 103 -11.96 20.68 4.22
CA TRP A 103 -10.88 21.10 3.34
C TRP A 103 -10.12 22.29 3.94
N ARG A 104 -8.86 22.08 4.34
CA ARG A 104 -7.99 23.11 4.93
C ARG A 104 -6.67 23.21 4.19
N VAL A 105 -5.96 24.32 4.36
CA VAL A 105 -4.56 24.44 3.90
C VAL A 105 -3.69 23.70 4.92
N LEU A 106 -2.95 22.69 4.48
CA LEU A 106 -1.97 21.95 5.28
C LEU A 106 -0.57 22.02 4.60
N PRO A 107 0.53 21.69 5.31
CA PRO A 107 1.86 21.70 4.72
C PRO A 107 1.94 20.93 3.38
N PRO A 108 2.72 21.38 2.37
CA PRO A 108 2.62 20.88 0.98
C PRO A 108 2.86 19.37 0.74
N ARG A 109 3.36 18.64 1.74
CA ARG A 109 3.58 17.18 1.68
C ARG A 109 2.55 16.36 2.44
N GLN A 110 1.65 17.00 3.17
CA GLN A 110 0.58 16.35 3.93
C GLN A 110 -0.67 16.24 3.05
N ARG A 111 -1.23 15.03 2.93
CA ARG A 111 -2.49 14.77 2.20
C ARG A 111 -3.72 15.08 3.04
N GLY A 112 -3.64 14.75 4.33
CA GLY A 112 -4.70 14.95 5.30
C GLY A 112 -4.22 14.71 6.74
N GLY A 113 -5.18 14.61 7.65
CA GLY A 113 -4.98 14.25 9.04
C GLY A 113 -6.32 14.23 9.78
N ILE A 114 -6.25 14.05 11.10
CA ILE A 114 -7.41 14.20 11.99
C ILE A 114 -7.11 15.30 12.99
N GLU A 115 -8.04 16.25 13.08
CA GLU A 115 -8.02 17.38 14.02
C GLU A 115 -9.24 17.34 14.94
N GLY A 116 -9.33 18.27 15.89
CA GLY A 116 -10.47 18.40 16.79
C GLY A 116 -10.21 17.80 18.18
N ALA A 117 -11.21 17.90 19.05
CA ALA A 117 -11.18 17.27 20.36
C ALA A 117 -11.51 15.77 20.24
N PRO A 118 -11.09 14.90 21.18
CA PRO A 118 -11.39 13.46 21.15
C PRO A 118 -12.89 13.14 21.05
N GLU A 119 -13.75 14.03 21.54
CA GLU A 119 -15.21 13.91 21.50
C GLU A 119 -15.81 14.33 20.15
N TYR A 120 -15.09 15.12 19.36
CA TYR A 120 -15.52 15.68 18.07
C TYR A 120 -14.38 15.67 17.03
N PRO A 121 -13.87 14.49 16.64
CA PRO A 121 -12.81 14.34 15.66
C PRO A 121 -13.25 14.76 14.24
N LEU A 122 -12.35 15.38 13.51
CA LEU A 122 -12.58 15.96 12.19
C LEU A 122 -11.57 15.38 11.19
N LEU A 123 -12.04 14.82 10.06
CA LEU A 123 -11.12 14.44 8.99
C LEU A 123 -10.77 15.69 8.18
N VAL A 124 -9.48 15.97 8.06
CA VAL A 124 -8.99 17.13 7.31
C VAL A 124 -8.26 16.66 6.08
N LEU A 125 -8.68 17.14 4.89
CA LEU A 125 -7.90 17.01 3.67
C LEU A 125 -7.22 18.33 3.32
N ASN A 126 -6.01 18.21 2.78
CA ASN A 126 -5.25 19.35 2.29
C ASN A 126 -5.81 19.84 0.95
N ARG A 127 -6.32 21.07 0.94
CA ARG A 127 -6.83 21.78 -0.23
C ARG A 127 -5.78 22.01 -1.30
N ASP A 128 -4.52 22.18 -0.89
CA ASP A 128 -3.41 22.54 -1.77
C ASP A 128 -2.58 21.31 -2.19
N TYR A 129 -2.98 20.11 -1.76
CA TYR A 129 -2.32 18.87 -2.20
C TYR A 129 -2.75 18.52 -3.63
N PRO A 130 -1.80 18.26 -4.56
CA PRO A 130 -2.11 18.01 -5.96
C PRO A 130 -2.59 16.58 -6.20
N PHE A 131 -3.80 16.25 -5.73
CA PHE A 131 -4.49 15.00 -6.03
C PHE A 131 -4.64 14.85 -7.55
N ARG A 132 -4.12 13.75 -8.11
CA ARG A 132 -4.08 13.50 -9.56
C ARG A 132 -5.38 12.92 -10.10
N SER A 133 -6.27 12.45 -9.22
CA SER A 133 -7.55 11.86 -9.57
C SER A 133 -8.54 11.85 -8.39
N ASP A 134 -9.82 11.72 -8.71
CA ASP A 134 -10.90 11.47 -7.75
C ASP A 134 -10.64 10.22 -6.89
N ALA A 135 -10.12 9.15 -7.51
CA ALA A 135 -9.72 7.92 -6.83
C ALA A 135 -8.62 8.13 -5.76
N GLU A 136 -7.65 9.00 -6.02
CA GLU A 136 -6.59 9.33 -5.05
C GLU A 136 -7.13 10.13 -3.86
N ARG A 137 -8.07 11.05 -4.11
CA ARG A 137 -8.79 11.80 -3.07
C ARG A 137 -9.64 10.87 -2.20
N ARG A 138 -10.44 9.99 -2.83
CA ARG A 138 -11.25 8.97 -2.15
C ARG A 138 -10.40 8.03 -1.29
N TRP A 139 -9.21 7.65 -1.79
CA TRP A 139 -8.24 6.87 -1.02
C TRP A 139 -7.72 7.63 0.21
N ALA A 140 -7.40 8.93 0.07
CA ALA A 140 -6.99 9.75 1.21
C ALA A 140 -8.10 9.86 2.27
N VAL A 141 -9.36 10.12 1.90
CA VAL A 141 -10.48 10.11 2.87
C VAL A 141 -10.58 8.75 3.58
N ALA A 142 -10.45 7.64 2.85
CA ALA A 142 -10.54 6.30 3.40
C ALA A 142 -9.36 5.96 4.34
N GLU A 143 -8.14 6.44 4.06
CA GLU A 143 -6.99 6.33 4.96
C GLU A 143 -7.21 7.16 6.24
N GLU A 144 -7.63 8.42 6.15
CA GLU A 144 -7.89 9.25 7.35
C GLU A 144 -9.05 8.69 8.20
N LEU A 145 -10.15 8.23 7.58
CA LEU A 145 -11.24 7.55 8.29
C LEU A 145 -10.75 6.27 8.98
N ALA A 146 -9.84 5.52 8.35
CA ALA A 146 -9.23 4.36 8.97
C ALA A 146 -8.43 4.74 10.22
N HIS A 147 -7.60 5.78 10.17
CA HIS A 147 -6.87 6.27 11.34
C HIS A 147 -7.84 6.65 12.47
N ALA A 148 -8.99 7.26 12.15
CA ALA A 148 -9.99 7.69 13.12
C ALA A 148 -10.67 6.51 13.83
N VAL A 149 -11.15 5.54 13.04
CA VAL A 149 -11.85 4.34 13.55
C VAL A 149 -10.91 3.40 14.30
N LEU A 150 -9.66 3.28 13.86
CA LEU A 150 -8.65 2.42 14.48
C LEU A 150 -8.03 3.01 15.75
N GLY A 151 -8.36 4.27 16.09
CA GLY A 151 -7.74 4.99 17.20
C GLY A 151 -6.23 5.18 17.00
N HIS A 152 -5.80 5.32 15.74
CA HIS A 152 -4.40 5.63 15.43
C HIS A 152 -4.08 7.05 15.91
N THR A 153 -2.94 7.20 16.56
CA THR A 153 -2.40 8.50 16.95
C THR A 153 -2.11 9.32 15.72
N THR A 154 -3.00 10.26 15.38
CA THR A 154 -2.64 11.29 14.43
C THR A 154 -1.57 12.17 15.00
N LEU A 155 -0.72 12.69 14.10
CA LEU A 155 0.15 13.79 14.45
C LEU A 155 -0.72 15.01 14.72
N VAL A 156 -1.00 15.22 16.02
CA VAL A 156 -1.23 16.55 16.56
C VAL A 156 -0.12 17.44 16.01
N ALA A 157 -0.48 18.47 15.25
CA ALA A 157 0.46 19.53 14.92
C ALA A 157 0.96 20.14 16.24
N SER A 158 2.25 19.96 16.51
CA SER A 158 2.85 20.24 17.82
C SER A 158 3.02 21.74 18.05
N ASP A 159 1.98 22.39 18.58
CA ASP A 159 2.05 23.75 19.15
C ASP A 159 1.82 23.74 20.68
N ALA A 160 2.27 22.68 21.35
CA ALA A 160 2.38 22.61 22.82
C ALA A 160 3.84 22.32 23.22
N PRO A 161 4.58 23.31 23.79
CA PRO A 161 6.00 23.15 24.11
C PRO A 161 6.22 22.36 25.41
N ALA A 162 5.90 21.05 25.41
CA ALA A 162 5.97 20.23 26.63
C ALA A 162 6.22 18.71 26.46
N GLN A 163 6.16 18.10 25.26
CA GLN A 163 6.42 16.66 25.10
C GLN A 163 7.27 16.33 23.86
N PRO A 164 8.21 15.35 23.96
CA PRO A 164 9.10 15.00 22.86
C PRO A 164 8.40 14.13 21.79
N PRO A 165 8.86 14.18 20.52
CA PRO A 165 8.30 13.37 19.44
C PRO A 165 8.65 11.88 19.65
N GLY A 166 7.71 11.13 20.23
CA GLY A 166 7.97 9.82 20.84
C GLY A 166 7.51 8.57 20.07
N MET A 167 6.89 8.70 18.89
CA MET A 167 6.51 7.53 18.10
C MET A 167 7.62 7.14 17.13
N VAL A 168 8.36 6.08 17.48
CA VAL A 168 9.43 5.52 16.62
C VAL A 168 8.83 5.09 15.28
N GLU A 169 9.48 5.45 14.17
CA GLU A 169 9.07 5.15 12.77
C GLU A 169 8.44 3.76 12.54
N PRO A 170 8.96 2.64 13.10
CA PRO A 170 8.33 1.32 12.94
C PRO A 170 6.89 1.25 13.45
N ALA A 171 6.53 1.92 14.54
CA ALA A 171 5.16 1.91 15.08
C ALA A 171 4.18 2.64 14.14
N ARG A 172 4.63 3.76 13.56
CA ARG A 172 3.88 4.49 12.53
C ARG A 172 3.68 3.63 11.28
N ALA A 173 4.74 2.99 10.78
CA ALA A 173 4.65 2.11 9.60
C ALA A 173 3.65 0.94 9.77
N ILE A 174 3.36 0.52 11.01
CA ILE A 174 2.32 -0.46 11.33
C ILE A 174 0.93 0.17 11.22
N GLN A 175 0.70 1.34 11.85
CA GLN A 175 -0.56 2.07 11.76
C GLN A 175 -0.92 2.43 10.31
N GLU A 176 0.04 2.89 9.52
CA GLU A 176 -0.14 3.22 8.10
C GLU A 176 -0.51 1.97 7.27
N ARG A 177 0.03 0.79 7.63
CA ARG A 177 -0.34 -0.49 6.99
C ARG A 177 -1.75 -0.94 7.39
N GLU A 178 -2.12 -0.80 8.66
CA GLU A 178 -3.48 -1.09 9.14
C GLU A 178 -4.51 -0.16 8.50
N ALA A 179 -4.20 1.14 8.40
CA ALA A 179 -5.05 2.13 7.73
C ALA A 179 -5.25 1.80 6.25
N ARG A 180 -4.20 1.40 5.53
CA ARG A 180 -4.31 0.93 4.14
C ARG A 180 -5.14 -0.33 3.98
N ALA A 181 -4.99 -1.30 4.89
CA ALA A 181 -5.78 -2.54 4.84
C ALA A 181 -7.28 -2.28 5.08
N PHE A 182 -7.60 -1.39 6.01
CA PHE A 182 -8.97 -0.89 6.23
C PHE A 182 -9.48 -0.14 5.00
N ALA A 183 -8.72 0.83 4.46
CA ALA A 183 -9.12 1.62 3.31
C ALA A 183 -9.34 0.76 2.05
N ALA A 184 -8.50 -0.26 1.85
CA ALA A 184 -8.64 -1.23 0.76
C ALA A 184 -9.91 -2.09 0.90
N GLU A 185 -10.25 -2.57 2.09
CA GLU A 185 -11.52 -3.28 2.31
C GLU A 185 -12.72 -2.33 2.20
N LEU A 186 -12.62 -1.09 2.67
CA LEU A 186 -13.71 -0.11 2.60
C LEU A 186 -14.04 0.28 1.15
N LEU A 187 -13.02 0.62 0.36
CA LEU A 187 -13.17 1.03 -1.04
C LEU A 187 -13.41 -0.15 -1.98
N MET A 188 -12.88 -1.33 -1.65
CA MET A 188 -12.98 -2.54 -2.48
C MET A 188 -13.38 -3.75 -1.60
N PRO A 189 -14.64 -3.82 -1.12
CA PRO A 189 -15.09 -4.86 -0.18
C PRO A 189 -14.92 -6.25 -0.78
N ALA A 190 -14.32 -7.18 -0.04
CA ALA A 190 -13.85 -8.45 -0.62
C ALA A 190 -14.96 -9.23 -1.33
N GLY A 191 -16.15 -9.29 -0.73
CA GLY A 191 -17.32 -9.95 -1.33
C GLY A 191 -17.85 -9.23 -2.57
N ALA A 192 -17.76 -7.91 -2.64
CA ALA A 192 -18.16 -7.16 -3.83
C ALA A 192 -17.15 -7.35 -4.98
N VAL A 193 -15.86 -7.32 -4.69
CA VAL A 193 -14.78 -7.56 -5.67
C VAL A 193 -14.86 -8.97 -6.24
N ARG A 194 -15.04 -10.00 -5.40
CA ARG A 194 -15.22 -11.40 -5.85
C ARG A 194 -16.41 -11.53 -6.81
N ARG A 195 -17.59 -11.04 -6.42
CA ARG A 195 -18.79 -11.05 -7.28
C ARG A 195 -18.63 -10.26 -8.58
N ALA A 196 -17.79 -9.22 -8.60
CA ALA A 196 -17.51 -8.45 -9.81
C ALA A 196 -16.54 -9.20 -10.73
N PHE A 197 -15.44 -9.71 -10.18
CA PHE A 197 -14.48 -10.54 -10.90
C PHE A 197 -15.14 -11.80 -11.49
N GLU A 198 -16.04 -12.47 -10.77
CA GLU A 198 -16.79 -13.64 -11.24
C GLU A 198 -17.59 -13.39 -12.53
N ARG A 199 -18.05 -12.15 -12.76
CA ARG A 199 -18.76 -11.76 -14.00
C ARG A 199 -17.81 -11.54 -15.17
N GLU A 200 -16.57 -11.15 -14.90
CA GLU A 200 -15.58 -10.75 -15.91
C GLU A 200 -14.50 -11.80 -16.19
N GLN A 201 -14.29 -12.77 -15.29
CA GLN A 201 -13.27 -13.81 -15.42
C GLN A 201 -13.35 -14.61 -16.72
N ALA A 202 -14.53 -14.70 -17.33
CA ALA A 202 -14.73 -15.32 -18.65
C ALA A 202 -13.89 -14.67 -19.76
N ILE A 203 -13.52 -13.39 -19.63
CA ILE A 203 -12.60 -12.69 -20.54
C ILE A 203 -11.19 -13.30 -20.45
N ILE A 204 -10.71 -13.57 -19.23
CA ILE A 204 -9.40 -14.19 -18.97
C ILE A 204 -9.39 -15.67 -19.39
N LEU A 205 -10.47 -16.41 -19.09
CA LEU A 205 -10.59 -17.84 -19.40
C LEU A 205 -10.70 -18.15 -20.90
N ARG A 206 -11.07 -17.17 -21.73
CA ARG A 206 -11.16 -17.31 -23.20
C ARG A 206 -9.86 -16.98 -23.94
N ALA A 207 -8.87 -16.41 -23.27
CA ALA A 207 -7.62 -16.00 -23.91
C ALA A 207 -6.72 -17.20 -24.25
N VAL A 208 -6.26 -17.29 -25.49
CA VAL A 208 -5.48 -18.42 -26.02
C VAL A 208 -4.00 -18.01 -26.16
N GLY A 209 -3.32 -17.92 -25.03
CA GLY A 209 -1.88 -17.66 -24.98
C GLY A 209 -1.49 -16.64 -23.91
N ALA A 210 -0.18 -16.51 -23.66
CA ALA A 210 0.34 -15.67 -22.58
C ALA A 210 0.09 -14.16 -22.82
N GLU A 211 0.22 -13.71 -24.06
CA GLU A 211 0.01 -12.29 -24.43
C GLU A 211 -1.46 -11.90 -24.34
N GLU A 212 -2.36 -12.68 -24.97
CA GLU A 212 -3.81 -12.48 -24.86
C GLU A 212 -4.27 -12.52 -23.40
N ARG A 213 -3.77 -13.46 -22.59
CA ARG A 213 -4.12 -13.56 -21.17
C ARG A 213 -3.64 -12.34 -20.39
N THR A 214 -2.45 -11.83 -20.69
CA THR A 214 -1.92 -10.59 -20.09
C THR A 214 -2.82 -9.39 -20.44
N GLN A 215 -3.28 -9.31 -21.69
CA GLN A 215 -4.18 -8.24 -22.12
C GLN A 215 -5.58 -8.38 -21.50
N ALA A 216 -6.14 -9.59 -21.43
CA ALA A 216 -7.41 -9.87 -20.74
C ALA A 216 -7.36 -9.49 -19.26
N VAL A 217 -6.27 -9.81 -18.55
CA VAL A 217 -6.05 -9.39 -17.16
C VAL A 217 -6.02 -7.87 -17.02
N ARG A 218 -5.36 -7.15 -17.93
CA ARG A 218 -5.36 -5.66 -17.93
C ARG A 218 -6.75 -5.08 -18.15
N ILE A 219 -7.56 -5.68 -19.03
CA ILE A 219 -8.96 -5.25 -19.27
C ILE A 219 -9.78 -5.42 -17.99
N VAL A 220 -9.79 -6.60 -17.38
CA VAL A 220 -10.54 -6.87 -16.14
C VAL A 220 -10.07 -5.97 -14.98
N ILE A 221 -8.76 -5.75 -14.81
CA ILE A 221 -8.25 -4.78 -13.81
C ILE A 221 -8.78 -3.36 -14.12
N GLY A 222 -8.77 -2.95 -15.38
CA GLY A 222 -9.25 -1.65 -15.82
C GLY A 222 -10.74 -1.45 -15.57
N ASP A 223 -11.54 -2.46 -15.86
CA ASP A 223 -13.01 -2.43 -15.78
C ASP A 223 -13.47 -2.43 -14.32
N LEU A 224 -12.91 -3.32 -13.49
CA LEU A 224 -13.11 -3.32 -12.05
C LEU A 224 -12.60 -2.02 -11.39
N ALA A 225 -11.44 -1.49 -11.78
CA ALA A 225 -10.95 -0.23 -11.21
C ALA A 225 -11.90 0.94 -11.49
N ARG A 226 -12.52 0.97 -12.68
CA ARG A 226 -13.58 1.94 -13.01
C ARG A 226 -14.84 1.69 -12.18
N GLN A 227 -15.30 0.44 -12.03
CA GLN A 227 -16.48 0.11 -11.21
C GLN A 227 -16.33 0.57 -9.75
N PHE A 228 -15.16 0.36 -9.14
CA PHE A 228 -14.92 0.68 -7.73
C PHE A 228 -14.42 2.12 -7.48
N HIS A 229 -14.23 2.92 -8.54
CA HIS A 229 -13.67 4.28 -8.46
C HIS A 229 -12.31 4.33 -7.73
N VAL A 230 -11.40 3.44 -8.13
CA VAL A 230 -10.03 3.29 -7.61
C VAL A 230 -9.00 3.32 -8.74
N SER A 231 -7.71 3.39 -8.41
CA SER A 231 -6.65 3.23 -9.43
C SER A 231 -6.52 1.78 -9.89
N GLN A 232 -6.11 1.56 -11.13
CA GLN A 232 -5.81 0.21 -11.66
C GLN A 232 -4.76 -0.52 -10.80
N GLN A 233 -3.77 0.19 -10.26
CA GLN A 233 -2.77 -0.38 -9.36
C GLN A 233 -3.37 -0.84 -8.02
N ALA A 234 -4.29 -0.07 -7.44
CA ALA A 234 -4.98 -0.47 -6.21
C ALA A 234 -5.86 -1.71 -6.44
N MET A 235 -6.61 -1.74 -7.55
CA MET A 235 -7.41 -2.91 -7.93
C MET A 235 -6.52 -4.14 -8.21
N ARG A 236 -5.37 -3.98 -8.90
CA ARG A 236 -4.42 -5.08 -9.14
C ARG A 236 -3.89 -5.68 -7.84
N ILE A 237 -3.47 -4.83 -6.89
CA ILE A 237 -3.03 -5.28 -5.56
C ILE A 237 -4.18 -6.05 -4.89
N ARG A 238 -5.38 -5.48 -4.89
CA ARG A 238 -6.56 -6.07 -4.23
C ARG A 238 -6.95 -7.44 -4.80
N LEU A 239 -6.91 -7.61 -6.11
CA LEU A 239 -7.20 -8.89 -6.75
C LEU A 239 -6.12 -9.95 -6.43
N ALA A 240 -4.86 -9.55 -6.30
CA ALA A 240 -3.79 -10.44 -5.85
C ALA A 240 -3.93 -10.83 -4.37
N GLU A 241 -4.25 -9.88 -3.49
CA GLU A 241 -4.56 -10.15 -2.06
C GLU A 241 -5.77 -11.10 -1.86
N LEU A 242 -6.70 -11.10 -2.82
CA LEU A 242 -7.88 -11.97 -2.81
C LEU A 242 -7.65 -13.29 -3.56
N GLU A 243 -6.44 -13.56 -4.06
CA GLU A 243 -6.08 -14.76 -4.82
C GLU A 243 -6.94 -14.95 -6.10
N LEU A 244 -7.36 -13.83 -6.71
CA LEU A 244 -8.16 -13.79 -7.95
C LEU A 244 -7.30 -13.62 -9.21
N LEU A 245 -6.04 -13.18 -9.06
CA LEU A 245 -5.06 -13.17 -10.13
C LEU A 245 -3.96 -14.20 -9.86
N PRO A 246 -3.45 -14.87 -10.92
CA PRO A 246 -2.27 -15.74 -10.83
C PRO A 246 -0.95 -14.95 -10.71
#